data_AF-A0AAD7GJV7-F1
#
_entry.id   AF-A0AAD7GJV7-F1
#
_cell.length_a   1.000
_cell.length_b   1.000
_cell.length_c   1.000
_cell.angle_alpha   90.00
_cell.angle_beta   90.00
_cell.angle_gamma   90.00
#
_symmetry.space_group_name_H-M   'P 1'
#
loop_
_entity.id
_entity.type
_entity.pdbx_description
1 polymer ?
#
loop_
_entity_poly.entity_id
_entity_poly.type
_entity_poly.pdbx_seq_one_letter_code
_entity_poly.pdbx_strand_id
1 'polypeptide(L)'
;MQTLDRMTSTMPIVIVQGPPGTGKTRTISAAAAIWEDNGSPAWIVAQSNVAVKNIAQKLAELDITFKIIVSKEFYVEWHEHIYGPIGDFLIRTDELSGDERGIAHMLNGTRIVLSTLSTLSNPGLDQVGIFSLVPVERPVVDEASQINTFDFMHVFFKFRKSLEKICFFGDPMQLPPYGEDQAPTLKSIFEFKHLQDQTEFLDTRYRMPVPIGQFISGCVYGGKLRSQHKINSMDCVTFIDVVKGAETSSGLSWKNPEEIQTICHLVRRYAQTDKDFCVITPYDAQRAAIERQPKAENLPHETVYNVDSFQGTKFTKDEY
;
A
#
# COMPACT_ATOMS: atom_id res chain seq x y z
N MET A 1 -18.23 -8.08 6.52
CA MET A 1 -18.38 -9.11 7.58
C MET A 1 -17.69 -10.41 7.15
N GLN A 2 -18.08 -11.03 6.03
CA GLN A 2 -17.51 -12.33 5.60
C GLN A 2 -15.97 -12.43 5.59
N THR A 3 -15.25 -11.46 5.03
CA THR A 3 -13.77 -11.49 4.98
C THR A 3 -13.14 -11.44 6.38
N LEU A 4 -13.67 -10.57 7.24
CA LEU A 4 -13.18 -10.38 8.61
C LEU A 4 -13.37 -11.66 9.41
N ASP A 5 -14.55 -12.27 9.31
CA ASP A 5 -14.86 -13.55 9.97
C ASP A 5 -13.90 -14.65 9.51
N ARG A 6 -13.55 -14.69 8.23
CA ARG A 6 -12.55 -15.64 7.70
C ARG A 6 -11.16 -15.37 8.24
N MET A 7 -10.74 -14.10 8.31
CA MET A 7 -9.44 -13.73 8.89
C MET A 7 -9.33 -14.18 10.35
N THR A 8 -10.39 -14.04 11.14
CA THR A 8 -10.37 -14.36 12.58
C THR A 8 -10.78 -15.81 12.89
N SER A 9 -11.27 -16.58 11.91
CA SER A 9 -11.59 -18.01 12.04
C SER A 9 -10.34 -18.91 12.13
N THR A 10 -10.54 -20.23 12.19
CA THR A 10 -9.48 -21.25 12.09
C THR A 10 -9.04 -21.59 10.66
N MET A 11 -9.60 -20.93 9.62
CA MET A 11 -9.23 -21.17 8.23
C MET A 11 -7.75 -20.79 7.99
N PRO A 12 -6.88 -21.71 7.55
CA PRO A 12 -5.42 -21.50 7.56
C PRO A 12 -4.92 -20.56 6.46
N ILE A 13 -5.67 -20.38 5.37
CA ILE A 13 -5.28 -19.51 4.26
C ILE A 13 -6.49 -18.67 3.89
N VAL A 14 -6.33 -17.35 3.85
CA VAL A 14 -7.35 -16.41 3.37
C VAL A 14 -6.74 -15.59 2.24
N ILE A 15 -7.38 -15.55 1.08
CA ILE A 15 -6.91 -14.78 -0.07
C ILE A 15 -8.01 -13.81 -0.46
N VAL A 16 -7.65 -12.53 -0.58
CA VAL A 16 -8.59 -11.44 -0.81
C VAL A 16 -8.10 -10.60 -1.97
N GLN A 17 -8.85 -10.63 -3.06
CA GLN A 17 -8.73 -9.65 -4.13
C GLN A 17 -9.52 -8.40 -3.74
N GLY A 18 -8.81 -7.30 -3.52
CA GLY A 18 -9.40 -6.02 -3.16
C GLY A 18 -9.03 -4.92 -4.14
N PRO A 19 -9.91 -4.64 -5.11
CA PRO A 19 -9.77 -3.51 -6.04
C PRO A 19 -9.57 -2.16 -5.34
N PRO A 20 -9.10 -1.11 -6.06
CA PRO A 20 -8.84 0.20 -5.48
C PRO A 20 -10.07 0.76 -4.76
N GLY A 21 -9.89 1.12 -3.49
CA GLY A 21 -10.93 1.74 -2.67
C GLY A 21 -12.01 0.80 -2.14
N THR A 22 -11.81 -0.52 -2.17
CA THR A 22 -12.75 -1.51 -1.62
C THR A 22 -12.60 -1.79 -0.12
N GLY A 23 -11.60 -1.17 0.51
CA GLY A 23 -11.43 -1.23 1.96
C GLY A 23 -10.48 -2.31 2.47
N LYS A 24 -9.54 -2.84 1.65
CA LYS A 24 -8.48 -3.79 2.09
C LYS A 24 -7.87 -3.40 3.43
N THR A 25 -7.26 -2.22 3.50
CA THR A 25 -6.64 -1.67 4.72
C THR A 25 -7.62 -1.61 5.89
N ARG A 26 -8.88 -1.22 5.66
CA ARG A 26 -9.91 -1.16 6.71
C ARG A 26 -10.22 -2.56 7.26
N THR A 27 -10.31 -3.56 6.38
CA THR A 27 -10.51 -4.97 6.77
C THR A 27 -9.32 -5.50 7.56
N ILE A 28 -8.09 -5.20 7.12
CA ILE A 28 -6.85 -5.57 7.83
C ILE A 28 -6.82 -4.93 9.23
N SER A 29 -7.09 -3.64 9.33
CA SER A 29 -7.12 -2.93 10.61
C SER A 29 -8.21 -3.46 11.56
N ALA A 30 -9.39 -3.80 11.03
CA ALA A 30 -10.44 -4.42 11.84
C ALA A 30 -10.04 -5.80 12.39
N ALA A 31 -9.31 -6.60 11.61
CA ALA A 31 -8.78 -7.87 12.09
C ALA A 31 -7.68 -7.66 13.14
N ALA A 32 -6.81 -6.66 12.94
CA ALA A 32 -5.78 -6.29 13.90
C ALA A 32 -6.36 -5.89 15.26
N ALA A 33 -7.44 -5.11 15.28
CA ALA A 33 -8.15 -4.76 16.52
C ALA A 33 -8.63 -6.01 17.26
N ILE A 34 -9.29 -6.94 16.56
CA ILE A 34 -9.77 -8.19 17.17
C ILE A 34 -8.60 -9.03 17.72
N TRP A 35 -7.47 -9.08 17.03
CA TRP A 35 -6.31 -9.82 17.51
C TRP A 35 -5.63 -9.14 18.70
N GLU A 36 -5.56 -7.82 18.72
CA GLU A 36 -5.07 -7.06 19.87
C GLU A 36 -5.93 -7.31 21.11
N ASP A 37 -7.26 -7.18 20.99
CA ASP A 37 -8.22 -7.44 22.08
C ASP A 37 -8.08 -8.85 22.66
N ASN A 38 -7.78 -9.83 21.80
CA ASN A 38 -7.59 -11.23 22.20
C ASN A 38 -6.14 -11.57 22.59
N GLY A 39 -5.21 -10.61 22.56
CA GLY A 39 -3.79 -10.83 22.79
C GLY A 39 -3.12 -11.79 21.79
N SER A 40 -3.73 -11.99 20.62
CA SER A 40 -3.25 -12.88 19.57
C SER A 40 -2.14 -12.20 18.77
N PRO A 41 -0.94 -12.79 18.66
CA PRO A 41 0.14 -12.18 17.89
C PRO A 41 -0.19 -12.21 16.39
N ALA A 42 0.06 -11.07 15.73
CA ALA A 42 -0.13 -10.90 14.30
C ALA A 42 0.97 -10.03 13.70
N TRP A 43 1.41 -10.41 12.50
CA TRP A 43 2.40 -9.66 11.72
C TRP A 43 1.74 -9.14 10.46
N ILE A 44 1.66 -7.82 10.30
CA ILE A 44 1.12 -7.22 9.08
C ILE A 44 2.29 -6.76 8.24
N VAL A 45 2.45 -7.38 7.08
CA VAL A 45 3.56 -7.13 6.17
C VAL A 45 3.12 -6.67 4.80
N ALA A 46 3.98 -5.95 4.11
CA ALA A 46 3.76 -5.58 2.71
C ALA A 46 5.09 -5.52 1.95
N GLN A 47 5.02 -5.35 0.64
CA GLN A 47 6.22 -5.23 -0.21
C GLN A 47 6.98 -3.92 0.05
N SER A 48 6.27 -2.83 0.30
CA SER A 48 6.85 -1.49 0.45
C SER A 48 6.58 -0.88 1.82
N ASN A 49 7.52 -0.08 2.31
CA ASN A 49 7.35 0.68 3.55
C ASN A 49 6.16 1.65 3.47
N VAL A 50 5.83 2.19 2.29
CA VAL A 50 4.67 3.07 2.10
C VAL A 50 3.36 2.31 2.38
N ALA A 51 3.22 1.08 1.90
CA ALA A 51 2.05 0.25 2.19
C ALA A 51 1.94 -0.07 3.69
N VAL A 52 3.05 -0.45 4.32
CA VAL A 52 3.13 -0.68 5.78
C VAL A 52 2.71 0.56 6.56
N LYS A 53 3.26 1.72 6.20
CA LYS A 53 2.95 3.03 6.80
C LYS A 53 1.46 3.37 6.69
N ASN A 54 0.85 3.16 5.53
CA ASN A 54 -0.57 3.45 5.32
C ASN A 54 -1.48 2.61 6.23
N ILE A 55 -1.11 1.34 6.47
CA ILE A 55 -1.82 0.50 7.44
C ILE A 55 -1.57 1.01 8.85
N ALA A 56 -0.32 1.31 9.21
CA ALA A 56 0.04 1.82 10.53
C ALA A 56 -0.71 3.11 10.91
N GLN A 57 -0.83 4.06 9.97
CA GLN A 57 -1.63 5.26 10.16
C GLN A 57 -3.09 4.91 10.46
N LYS A 58 -3.66 3.93 9.73
CA LYS A 58 -5.04 3.52 10.00
C LYS A 58 -5.20 2.80 11.33
N LEU A 59 -4.20 2.06 11.79
CA LEU A 59 -4.21 1.46 13.13
C LEU A 59 -4.14 2.54 14.21
N ALA A 60 -3.30 3.56 14.03
CA ALA A 60 -3.19 4.68 14.97
C ALA A 60 -4.49 5.50 15.06
N GLU A 61 -5.16 5.75 13.93
CA GLU A 61 -6.48 6.39 13.89
C GLU A 61 -7.59 5.59 14.60
N LEU A 62 -7.38 4.29 14.79
CA LEU A 62 -8.31 3.39 15.48
C LEU A 62 -7.87 3.07 16.91
N ASP A 63 -6.85 3.79 17.43
CA ASP A 63 -6.28 3.58 18.76
C ASP A 63 -5.79 2.14 19.02
N ILE A 64 -5.38 1.41 17.98
CA ILE A 64 -4.85 0.05 18.09
C ILE A 64 -3.37 0.13 18.47
N THR A 65 -2.92 -0.66 19.44
CA THR A 65 -1.51 -0.72 19.84
C THR A 65 -0.70 -1.59 18.88
N PHE A 66 0.32 -1.02 18.24
CA PHE A 66 1.22 -1.74 17.34
C PHE A 66 2.67 -1.24 17.43
N LYS A 67 3.59 -1.98 16.82
CA LYS A 67 4.96 -1.53 16.55
C LYS A 67 5.30 -1.71 15.08
N ILE A 68 6.05 -0.78 14.50
CA ILE A 68 6.56 -0.86 13.13
C ILE A 68 8.06 -1.11 13.20
N ILE A 69 8.54 -2.12 12.50
CA ILE A 69 9.98 -2.39 12.36
C ILE A 69 10.41 -1.99 10.97
N VAL A 70 11.36 -1.05 10.90
CA VAL A 70 11.86 -0.49 9.64
C VAL A 70 13.38 -0.63 9.58
N SER A 71 13.92 -0.98 8.41
CA SER A 71 15.36 -1.04 8.24
C SER A 71 16.00 0.35 8.40
N LYS A 72 17.18 0.40 9.02
CA LYS A 72 17.95 1.62 9.19
C LYS A 72 18.19 2.33 7.86
N GLU A 73 18.54 1.57 6.82
CA GLU A 73 18.88 2.08 5.50
C GLU A 73 17.70 2.85 4.90
N PHE A 74 16.49 2.29 4.99
CA PHE A 74 15.30 2.95 4.48
C PHE A 74 14.91 4.20 5.30
N TYR A 75 15.11 4.18 6.61
CA TYR A 75 14.77 5.31 7.47
C TYR A 75 15.64 6.55 7.16
N VAL A 76 16.95 6.34 6.95
CA VAL A 76 17.94 7.43 6.77
C VAL A 76 17.92 7.99 5.35
N GLU A 77 17.68 7.16 4.35
CA GLU A 77 17.66 7.56 2.94
C GLU A 77 16.30 8.16 2.54
N TRP A 78 15.90 9.33 3.05
CA TRP A 78 14.76 10.13 2.54
C TRP A 78 13.36 9.95 3.17
N HIS A 79 13.20 9.19 4.26
CA HIS A 79 11.84 8.81 4.72
C HIS A 79 11.48 9.08 6.18
N GLU A 80 12.31 9.77 6.97
CA GLU A 80 11.92 10.11 8.36
C GLU A 80 10.59 10.87 8.45
N HIS A 81 10.41 11.87 7.58
CA HIS A 81 9.23 12.73 7.56
C HIS A 81 7.92 11.97 7.27
N ILE A 82 7.97 10.81 6.61
CA ILE A 82 6.75 10.05 6.31
C ILE A 82 6.19 9.35 7.56
N TYR A 83 7.00 9.14 8.60
CA TYR A 83 6.61 8.49 9.84
C TYR A 83 6.16 9.45 10.94
N GLY A 84 6.21 10.77 10.74
CA GLY A 84 5.93 11.76 11.78
C GLY A 84 4.70 11.45 12.67
N PRO A 85 3.50 11.18 12.13
CA PRO A 85 2.31 10.87 12.93
C PRO A 85 2.35 9.55 13.70
N ILE A 86 3.27 8.64 13.37
CA ILE A 86 3.36 7.27 13.88
C ILE A 86 4.76 6.96 14.44
N GLY A 87 5.56 7.99 14.72
CA GLY A 87 6.96 7.85 15.15
C GLY A 87 7.10 7.08 16.46
N ASP A 88 6.15 7.25 17.38
CA ASP A 88 6.16 6.56 18.70
C ASP A 88 5.98 5.03 18.60
N PHE A 89 5.47 4.56 17.47
CA PHE A 89 5.30 3.13 17.18
C PHE A 89 6.50 2.55 16.43
N LEU A 90 7.41 3.38 15.94
CA LEU A 90 8.54 2.96 15.12
C LEU A 90 9.68 2.39 15.97
N ILE A 91 10.28 1.31 15.48
CA ILE A 91 11.53 0.74 15.97
C ILE A 91 12.44 0.52 14.75
N ARG A 92 13.63 1.09 14.76
CA ARG A 92 14.60 0.85 13.68
C ARG A 92 15.38 -0.43 13.93
N THR A 93 15.79 -1.12 12.87
CA THR A 93 16.55 -2.37 13.01
C THR A 93 17.88 -2.21 13.74
N ASP A 94 18.48 -1.02 13.74
CA ASP A 94 19.71 -0.74 14.51
C ASP A 94 19.45 -0.40 15.99
N GLU A 95 18.20 -0.11 16.36
CA GLU A 95 17.77 0.06 17.75
C GLU A 95 17.43 -1.27 18.40
N LEU A 96 17.12 -2.29 17.60
CA LEU A 96 17.01 -3.69 18.00
C LEU A 96 18.41 -4.21 18.39
N SER A 97 18.87 -3.77 19.55
CA SER A 97 20.13 -4.13 20.16
C SER A 97 19.87 -4.60 21.58
N GLY A 98 20.63 -5.60 22.03
CA GLY A 98 20.50 -6.17 23.37
C GLY A 98 19.86 -7.56 23.37
N ASP A 99 19.46 -7.98 24.57
CA ASP A 99 18.84 -9.27 24.82
C ASP A 99 17.32 -9.21 24.69
N GLU A 100 16.67 -10.38 24.77
CA GLU A 100 15.22 -10.52 24.67
C GLU A 100 14.45 -9.61 25.65
N ARG A 101 15.04 -9.30 26.82
CA ARG A 101 14.42 -8.39 27.81
C ARG A 101 14.37 -6.94 27.31
N GLY A 102 15.44 -6.48 26.66
CA GLY A 102 15.45 -5.16 26.01
C GLY A 102 14.37 -5.07 24.94
N ILE A 103 14.23 -6.11 24.11
CA ILE A 103 13.19 -6.16 23.08
C ILE A 103 11.79 -6.18 23.70
N ALA A 104 11.57 -6.96 24.77
CA ALA A 104 10.30 -7.01 25.47
C ALA A 104 9.89 -5.65 26.03
N HIS A 105 10.84 -4.88 26.55
CA HIS A 105 10.60 -3.50 27.00
C HIS A 105 10.21 -2.58 25.84
N MET A 106 10.93 -2.64 24.71
CA MET A 106 10.61 -1.83 23.52
C MET A 106 9.24 -2.17 22.92
N LEU A 107 8.87 -3.45 22.89
CA LEU A 107 7.56 -3.90 22.44
C LEU A 107 6.45 -3.48 23.41
N ASN A 108 6.74 -3.33 24.70
CA ASN A 108 5.78 -2.91 25.73
C ASN A 108 4.48 -3.73 25.71
N GLY A 109 4.58 -5.05 25.58
CA GLY A 109 3.43 -5.97 25.53
C GLY A 109 2.66 -6.01 24.20
N THR A 110 3.05 -5.20 23.21
CA THR A 110 2.43 -5.16 21.88
C THR A 110 2.46 -6.53 21.20
N ARG A 111 1.32 -6.90 20.59
CA ARG A 111 1.16 -8.16 19.84
C ARG A 111 1.00 -7.97 18.32
N ILE A 112 0.77 -6.75 17.88
CA ILE A 112 0.63 -6.39 16.47
C ILE A 112 1.93 -5.74 15.99
N VAL A 113 2.63 -6.40 15.06
CA VAL A 113 3.88 -5.88 14.50
C VAL A 113 3.75 -5.69 13.00
N LEU A 114 4.24 -4.55 12.52
CA LEU A 114 4.20 -4.13 11.13
C LEU A 114 5.63 -4.10 10.58
N SER A 115 5.86 -4.60 9.38
CA SER A 115 7.17 -4.51 8.71
C SER A 115 7.06 -4.77 7.21
N THR A 116 8.12 -4.57 6.44
CA THR A 116 8.16 -5.12 5.08
C THR A 116 8.42 -6.62 5.13
N LEU A 117 8.08 -7.32 4.04
CA LEU A 117 8.43 -8.74 3.88
C LEU A 117 9.95 -8.95 4.00
N SER A 118 10.77 -8.04 3.45
CA SER A 118 12.23 -8.11 3.58
C SER A 118 12.70 -7.96 5.04
N THR A 119 12.10 -7.05 5.82
CA THR A 119 12.45 -6.85 7.22
C THR A 119 12.03 -8.02 8.10
N LEU A 120 10.84 -8.62 7.90
CA LEU A 120 10.43 -9.86 8.59
C LEU A 120 11.47 -10.99 8.46
N SER A 121 12.21 -10.93 7.36
CA SER A 121 13.13 -11.96 6.90
C SER A 121 14.57 -11.69 7.31
N ASN A 122 14.82 -10.53 7.92
CA ASN A 122 16.12 -10.13 8.41
C ASN A 122 16.58 -11.05 9.56
N PRO A 123 17.74 -11.73 9.43
CA PRO A 123 18.29 -12.58 10.48
C PRO A 123 18.57 -11.87 11.80
N GLY A 124 18.74 -10.55 11.79
CA GLY A 124 18.90 -9.74 13.00
C GLY A 124 17.68 -9.82 13.92
N LEU A 125 16.47 -10.00 13.37
CA LEU A 125 15.27 -10.19 14.18
C LEU A 125 15.30 -11.51 14.97
N ASP A 126 15.87 -12.57 14.39
CA ASP A 126 16.05 -13.84 15.10
C ASP A 126 17.04 -13.70 16.25
N GLN A 127 18.14 -12.98 16.02
CA GLN A 127 19.21 -12.82 17.00
C GLN A 127 18.76 -12.10 18.28
N VAL A 128 17.81 -11.17 18.15
CA VAL A 128 17.26 -10.41 19.27
C VAL A 128 16.07 -11.11 19.94
N GLY A 129 15.65 -12.28 19.45
CA GLY A 129 14.59 -13.08 20.06
C GLY A 129 13.18 -12.51 19.89
N ILE A 130 12.95 -11.57 18.97
CA ILE A 130 11.64 -10.91 18.83
C ILE A 130 10.51 -11.91 18.51
N PHE A 131 10.81 -12.97 17.77
CA PHE A 131 9.82 -13.99 17.40
C PHE A 131 9.42 -14.90 18.58
N SER A 132 10.18 -14.92 19.67
CA SER A 132 9.75 -15.55 20.93
C SER A 132 8.71 -14.70 21.66
N LEU A 133 8.78 -13.38 21.51
CA LEU A 133 7.89 -12.42 22.14
C LEU A 133 6.61 -12.18 21.33
N VAL A 134 6.73 -12.08 20.01
CA VAL A 134 5.61 -11.98 19.07
C VAL A 134 5.78 -13.03 17.97
N PRO A 135 5.32 -14.27 18.22
CA PRO A 135 5.40 -15.35 17.24
C PRO A 135 4.71 -15.00 15.93
N VAL A 136 5.29 -15.46 14.81
CA VAL A 136 4.67 -15.34 13.50
C VAL A 136 3.63 -16.46 13.34
N GLU A 137 2.48 -16.26 13.96
CA GLU A 137 1.32 -17.17 13.90
C GLU A 137 0.35 -16.79 12.78
N ARG A 138 0.11 -15.48 12.61
CA ARG A 138 -0.92 -14.92 11.71
C ARG A 138 -0.38 -13.76 10.86
N PRO A 139 0.53 -14.01 9.91
CA PRO A 139 0.93 -13.00 8.95
C PRO A 139 -0.24 -12.58 8.04
N VAL A 140 -0.37 -11.26 7.86
CA VAL A 140 -1.21 -10.63 6.84
C VAL A 140 -0.30 -9.93 5.86
N VAL A 141 -0.37 -10.31 4.59
CA VAL A 141 0.44 -9.72 3.51
C VAL A 141 -0.45 -8.80 2.68
N ASP A 142 -0.28 -7.48 2.80
CA ASP A 142 -0.91 -6.50 1.91
C ASP A 142 -0.06 -6.29 0.65
N GLU A 143 -0.72 -5.87 -0.43
CA GLU A 143 -0.13 -5.75 -1.76
C GLU A 143 0.59 -7.03 -2.24
N ALA A 144 0.08 -8.20 -1.84
CA ALA A 144 0.65 -9.51 -2.16
C ALA A 144 0.62 -9.85 -3.67
N SER A 145 -0.13 -9.11 -4.49
CA SER A 145 -0.05 -9.20 -5.95
C SER A 145 1.24 -8.60 -6.51
N GLN A 146 1.96 -7.79 -5.73
CA GLN A 146 3.26 -7.20 -6.08
C GLN A 146 4.45 -8.02 -5.58
N ILE A 147 4.19 -9.20 -5.00
CA ILE A 147 5.21 -10.06 -4.40
C ILE A 147 5.22 -11.39 -5.15
N ASN A 148 6.41 -11.84 -5.51
CA ASN A 148 6.55 -13.13 -6.16
C ASN A 148 6.43 -14.27 -5.16
N THR A 149 5.91 -15.41 -5.60
CA THR A 149 5.64 -16.53 -4.71
C THR A 149 6.92 -17.10 -4.06
N PHE A 150 8.06 -17.02 -4.74
CA PHE A 150 9.33 -17.47 -4.17
C PHE A 150 9.79 -16.63 -2.97
N ASP A 151 9.39 -15.35 -2.92
CA ASP A 151 9.66 -14.48 -1.77
C ASP A 151 8.93 -14.96 -0.51
N PHE A 152 7.90 -15.82 -0.60
CA PHE A 152 7.28 -16.39 0.60
C PHE A 152 7.93 -17.70 1.07
N MET A 153 8.75 -18.36 0.24
CA MET A 153 9.28 -19.69 0.57
C MET A 153 10.11 -19.69 1.85
N HIS A 154 10.93 -18.66 2.05
CA HIS A 154 11.77 -18.54 3.24
C HIS A 154 10.93 -18.24 4.49
N VAL A 155 9.87 -17.42 4.39
CA VAL A 155 8.92 -17.15 5.49
C VAL A 155 8.26 -18.46 5.92
N PHE A 156 7.73 -19.23 4.97
CA PHE A 156 7.09 -20.50 5.27
C PHE A 156 8.06 -21.50 5.89
N PHE A 157 9.28 -21.61 5.38
CA PHE A 157 10.28 -22.51 5.95
C PHE A 157 10.69 -22.12 7.38
N LYS A 158 10.95 -20.83 7.59
CA LYS A 158 11.39 -20.24 8.86
C LYS A 158 10.33 -20.42 9.95
N PHE A 159 9.09 -20.04 9.66
CA PHE A 159 8.01 -20.00 10.64
C PHE A 159 7.09 -21.23 10.62
N ARG A 160 7.45 -22.31 9.91
CA ARG A 160 6.63 -23.54 9.78
C ARG A 160 6.12 -24.17 11.08
N LYS A 161 6.72 -23.85 12.23
CA LYS A 161 6.33 -24.37 13.55
C LYS A 161 5.37 -23.45 14.30
N SER A 162 5.39 -22.15 14.02
CA SER A 162 4.51 -21.16 14.67
C SER A 162 3.33 -20.77 13.78
N LEU A 163 3.47 -20.89 12.46
CA LEU A 163 2.47 -20.42 11.51
C LEU A 163 1.16 -21.21 11.65
N GLU A 164 0.09 -20.52 11.99
CA GLU A 164 -1.27 -21.07 12.09
C GLU A 164 -2.15 -20.65 10.90
N LYS A 165 -1.93 -19.43 10.41
CA LYS A 165 -2.72 -18.84 9.33
C LYS A 165 -1.87 -17.87 8.51
N ILE A 166 -2.21 -17.72 7.23
CA ILE A 166 -1.74 -16.58 6.42
C ILE A 166 -2.91 -15.92 5.68
N CYS A 167 -2.91 -14.59 5.65
CA CYS A 167 -3.89 -13.81 4.88
C CYS A 167 -3.16 -13.04 3.77
N PHE A 168 -3.61 -13.16 2.53
CA PHE A 168 -3.08 -12.42 1.38
C PHE A 168 -4.11 -11.41 0.90
N PHE A 169 -3.71 -10.14 0.83
CA PHE A 169 -4.48 -9.03 0.30
C PHE A 169 -3.74 -8.45 -0.91
N GLY A 170 -4.44 -8.23 -2.00
CA GLY A 170 -3.82 -7.70 -3.22
C GLY A 170 -4.84 -7.52 -4.32
N ASP A 171 -4.36 -7.16 -5.50
CA ASP A 171 -5.19 -7.08 -6.69
C ASP A 171 -4.35 -7.34 -7.94
N PRO A 172 -4.50 -8.51 -8.59
CA PRO A 172 -3.74 -8.84 -9.80
C PRO A 172 -4.08 -7.96 -11.01
N MET A 173 -5.08 -7.09 -10.92
CA MET A 173 -5.42 -6.10 -11.96
C MET A 173 -4.72 -4.74 -11.75
N GLN A 174 -3.92 -4.59 -10.69
CA GLN A 174 -3.06 -3.42 -10.45
C GLN A 174 -1.61 -3.72 -10.85
N LEU A 175 -0.65 -2.91 -10.41
CA LEU A 175 0.76 -3.10 -10.79
C LEU A 175 1.26 -4.49 -10.35
N PRO A 176 1.98 -5.19 -11.24
CA PRO A 176 2.58 -6.49 -10.93
C PRO A 176 3.86 -6.36 -10.08
N PRO A 177 4.48 -7.48 -9.68
CA PRO A 177 5.80 -7.45 -9.06
C PRO A 177 6.83 -6.72 -9.92
N TYR A 178 7.70 -5.94 -9.28
CA TYR A 178 8.77 -5.23 -9.99
C TYR A 178 9.66 -6.23 -10.76
N GLY A 179 9.91 -5.94 -12.03
CA GLY A 179 10.75 -6.78 -12.89
C GLY A 179 10.07 -8.01 -13.47
N GLU A 180 8.74 -8.12 -13.41
CA GLU A 180 7.97 -9.21 -14.05
C GLU A 180 8.32 -9.35 -15.55
N ASP A 181 8.50 -8.24 -16.26
CA ASP A 181 8.92 -8.22 -17.67
C ASP A 181 10.22 -8.98 -17.94
N GLN A 182 11.10 -9.09 -16.94
CA GLN A 182 12.39 -9.77 -17.03
C GLN A 182 12.29 -11.25 -16.63
N ALA A 183 11.21 -11.64 -15.94
CA ALA A 183 11.04 -12.99 -15.40
C ALA A 183 9.56 -13.40 -15.39
N PRO A 184 8.94 -13.59 -16.58
CA PRO A 184 7.49 -13.83 -16.73
C PRO A 184 7.02 -15.19 -16.17
N THR A 185 7.93 -16.04 -15.72
CA THR A 185 7.60 -17.29 -15.03
C THR A 185 7.37 -17.10 -13.54
N LEU A 186 7.75 -15.95 -12.98
CA LEU A 186 7.57 -15.63 -11.58
C LEU A 186 6.14 -15.12 -11.38
N LYS A 187 5.38 -15.87 -10.60
CA LYS A 187 3.96 -15.60 -10.35
C LYS A 187 3.77 -15.08 -8.94
N SER A 188 2.85 -14.14 -8.79
CA SER A 188 2.22 -13.81 -7.51
C SER A 188 1.25 -14.92 -7.07
N ILE A 189 0.85 -14.87 -5.80
CA ILE A 189 -0.11 -15.83 -5.23
C ILE A 189 -1.47 -15.81 -5.94
N PHE A 190 -1.83 -14.69 -6.56
CA PHE A 190 -3.10 -14.46 -7.23
C PHE A 190 -3.20 -15.09 -8.62
N GLU A 191 -2.12 -15.64 -9.15
CA GLU A 191 -2.08 -16.24 -10.50
C GLU A 191 -2.23 -17.76 -10.49
N PHE A 192 -2.22 -18.39 -9.32
CA PHE A 192 -2.43 -19.83 -9.19
C PHE A 192 -3.92 -20.15 -9.20
N LYS A 193 -4.38 -20.90 -10.21
CA LYS A 193 -5.80 -21.24 -10.41
C LYS A 193 -6.49 -21.80 -9.16
N HIS A 194 -5.86 -22.76 -8.47
CA HIS A 194 -6.44 -23.38 -7.27
C HIS A 194 -6.58 -22.42 -6.07
N LEU A 195 -5.85 -21.29 -6.09
CA LEU A 195 -5.97 -20.22 -5.11
C LEU A 195 -6.99 -19.18 -5.56
N GLN A 196 -7.05 -18.86 -6.86
CA GLN A 196 -8.08 -17.99 -7.44
C GLN A 196 -9.50 -18.47 -7.12
N ASP A 197 -9.74 -19.78 -7.17
CA ASP A 197 -11.04 -20.38 -6.85
C ASP A 197 -11.45 -20.16 -5.37
N GLN A 198 -10.49 -19.86 -4.50
CA GLN A 198 -10.70 -19.59 -3.07
C GLN A 198 -10.61 -18.08 -2.73
N THR A 199 -10.24 -17.26 -3.71
CA THR A 199 -10.06 -15.82 -3.53
C THR A 199 -11.39 -15.13 -3.31
N GLU A 200 -11.50 -14.40 -2.21
CA GLU A 200 -12.63 -13.54 -1.92
C GLU A 200 -12.47 -12.21 -2.64
N PHE A 201 -13.53 -11.76 -3.33
CA PHE A 201 -13.54 -10.51 -4.06
C PHE A 201 -14.29 -9.43 -3.28
N LEU A 202 -13.60 -8.33 -2.92
CA LEU A 202 -14.26 -7.17 -2.33
C LEU A 202 -14.95 -6.37 -3.44
N ASP A 203 -16.28 -6.41 -3.50
CA ASP A 203 -17.05 -5.90 -4.63
C ASP A 203 -17.49 -4.43 -4.52
N THR A 204 -17.36 -3.81 -3.35
CA THR A 204 -17.92 -2.48 -3.07
C THR A 204 -16.81 -1.47 -2.83
N ARG A 205 -16.77 -0.40 -3.64
CA ARG A 205 -15.80 0.68 -3.53
C ARG A 205 -16.38 1.92 -2.87
N TYR A 206 -15.56 2.57 -2.06
CA TYR A 206 -15.94 3.75 -1.30
C TYR A 206 -15.18 5.01 -1.76
N ARG A 207 -13.97 4.88 -2.36
CA ARG A 207 -13.03 5.99 -2.60
C ARG A 207 -13.35 6.90 -3.79
N MET A 208 -13.94 6.35 -4.86
CA MET A 208 -14.02 7.06 -6.15
C MET A 208 -15.47 7.46 -6.48
N PRO A 209 -15.68 8.64 -7.11
CA PRO A 209 -16.97 9.03 -7.67
C PRO A 209 -17.60 7.94 -8.53
N VAL A 210 -18.93 7.84 -8.49
CA VAL A 210 -19.65 6.74 -9.12
C VAL A 210 -19.34 6.61 -10.63
N PRO A 211 -19.26 7.70 -11.44
CA PRO A 211 -18.93 7.57 -12.86
C PRO A 211 -17.54 6.97 -13.12
N ILE A 212 -16.52 7.43 -12.39
CA ILE A 212 -15.15 6.88 -12.48
C ILE A 212 -15.15 5.40 -12.08
N GLY A 213 -15.86 5.08 -11.00
CA GLY A 213 -16.02 3.71 -10.57
C GLY A 213 -16.69 2.84 -11.62
N GLN A 214 -17.78 3.27 -12.22
CA GLN A 214 -18.49 2.49 -13.24
C GLN A 214 -17.61 2.23 -14.46
N PHE A 215 -16.85 3.23 -14.93
CA PHE A 215 -15.88 3.07 -16.00
C PHE A 215 -14.83 1.99 -15.66
N ILE A 216 -14.16 2.10 -14.51
CA ILE A 216 -13.14 1.13 -14.07
C ILE A 216 -13.77 -0.27 -13.90
N SER A 217 -14.98 -0.35 -13.37
CA SER A 217 -15.71 -1.61 -13.20
C SER A 217 -15.91 -2.31 -14.54
N GLY A 218 -16.41 -1.58 -15.54
CA GLY A 218 -16.65 -2.11 -16.88
C GLY A 218 -15.38 -2.51 -17.63
N CYS A 219 -14.35 -1.65 -17.61
CA CYS A 219 -13.14 -1.85 -18.40
C CYS A 219 -12.16 -2.86 -17.81
N VAL A 220 -12.06 -2.95 -16.47
CA VAL A 220 -11.01 -3.73 -15.80
C VAL A 220 -11.57 -4.95 -15.06
N TYR A 221 -12.75 -4.83 -14.44
CA TYR A 221 -13.30 -5.85 -13.54
C TYR A 221 -14.57 -6.53 -14.07
N GLY A 222 -14.86 -6.39 -15.37
CA GLY A 222 -16.01 -7.03 -16.03
C GLY A 222 -17.37 -6.67 -15.43
N GLY A 223 -17.52 -5.45 -14.92
CA GLY A 223 -18.76 -4.93 -14.33
C GLY A 223 -19.05 -5.40 -12.89
N LYS A 224 -18.14 -6.15 -12.25
CA LYS A 224 -18.38 -6.76 -10.92
C LYS A 224 -18.33 -5.76 -9.77
N LEU A 225 -17.77 -4.57 -9.96
CA LEU A 225 -17.59 -3.58 -8.89
C LEU A 225 -18.78 -2.64 -8.75
N ARG A 226 -19.22 -2.48 -7.51
CA ARG A 226 -20.21 -1.50 -7.04
C ARG A 226 -19.50 -0.23 -6.57
N SER A 227 -20.21 0.89 -6.61
CA SER A 227 -19.69 2.19 -6.16
C SER A 227 -20.63 2.77 -5.11
N GLN A 228 -20.09 3.12 -3.95
CA GLN A 228 -20.78 3.83 -2.88
C GLN A 228 -20.07 5.15 -2.65
N HIS A 229 -20.60 6.23 -3.23
CA HIS A 229 -19.98 7.54 -3.19
C HIS A 229 -21.03 8.66 -3.28
N LYS A 230 -20.77 9.80 -2.64
CA LYS A 230 -21.70 10.95 -2.65
C LYS A 230 -21.84 11.59 -4.04
N ILE A 231 -20.72 11.67 -4.77
CA ILE A 231 -20.65 12.22 -6.14
C ILE A 231 -21.11 11.18 -7.17
N ASN A 232 -22.24 11.47 -7.81
CA ASN A 232 -22.87 10.65 -8.84
C ASN A 232 -22.91 11.31 -10.23
N SER A 233 -22.65 12.62 -10.33
CA SER A 233 -22.69 13.35 -11.60
C SER A 233 -21.43 13.12 -12.43
N MET A 234 -21.58 13.02 -13.76
CA MET A 234 -20.48 12.95 -14.72
C MET A 234 -19.61 14.22 -14.73
N ASP A 235 -20.12 15.34 -14.19
CA ASP A 235 -19.38 16.60 -14.07
C ASP A 235 -18.10 16.50 -13.21
N CYS A 236 -17.91 15.38 -12.49
CA CYS A 236 -16.69 15.11 -11.76
C CYS A 236 -15.52 14.61 -12.63
N VAL A 237 -15.76 14.35 -13.92
CA VAL A 237 -14.75 13.91 -14.88
C VAL A 237 -14.70 14.88 -16.05
N THR A 238 -13.51 15.26 -16.45
CA THR A 238 -13.29 16.06 -17.66
C THR A 238 -12.09 15.49 -18.39
N PHE A 239 -12.24 15.32 -19.70
CA PHE A 239 -11.15 14.96 -20.60
C PHE A 239 -10.75 16.21 -21.38
N ILE A 240 -9.47 16.58 -21.32
CA ILE A 240 -8.93 17.75 -22.02
C ILE A 240 -8.04 17.23 -23.14
N ASP A 241 -8.50 17.37 -24.38
CA ASP A 241 -7.71 17.03 -25.57
C ASP A 241 -6.71 18.15 -25.87
N VAL A 242 -5.42 17.87 -25.66
CA VAL A 242 -4.33 18.78 -25.99
C VAL A 242 -3.95 18.53 -27.44
N VAL A 243 -4.71 19.13 -28.36
CA VAL A 243 -4.62 18.88 -29.83
C VAL A 243 -3.21 19.06 -30.41
N LYS A 244 -2.38 19.93 -29.83
CA LYS A 244 -0.99 20.15 -30.27
C LYS A 244 0.04 19.23 -29.57
N GLY A 245 -0.42 18.39 -28.66
CA GLY A 245 0.40 17.47 -27.88
C GLY A 245 1.20 16.53 -28.77
N ALA A 246 2.50 16.50 -28.54
CA ALA A 246 3.41 15.59 -29.21
C ALA A 246 4.47 15.12 -28.22
N GLU A 247 4.61 13.81 -28.08
CA GLU A 247 5.63 13.22 -27.23
C GLU A 247 7.02 13.45 -27.83
N THR A 248 7.97 13.75 -26.93
CA THR A 248 9.38 13.94 -27.25
C THR A 248 10.22 13.09 -26.31
N SER A 249 11.24 12.44 -26.84
CA SER A 249 12.16 11.63 -26.03
C SER A 249 13.05 12.53 -25.17
N SER A 250 13.36 12.05 -23.97
CA SER A 250 14.23 12.72 -23.01
C SER A 250 15.06 11.66 -22.28
N GLY A 251 16.20 11.29 -22.88
CA GLY A 251 16.99 10.15 -22.40
C GLY A 251 16.24 8.84 -22.63
N LEU A 252 16.00 8.08 -21.56
CA LEU A 252 15.22 6.83 -21.56
C LEU A 252 13.73 7.04 -21.20
N SER A 253 13.27 8.29 -21.14
CA SER A 253 11.91 8.67 -20.74
C SER A 253 11.27 9.58 -21.77
N TRP A 254 10.00 9.94 -21.57
CA TRP A 254 9.19 10.72 -22.50
C TRP A 254 8.58 11.94 -21.83
N LYS A 255 8.32 12.98 -22.61
CA LYS A 255 7.61 14.18 -22.17
C LYS A 255 6.78 14.78 -23.30
N ASN A 256 5.70 15.46 -22.97
CA ASN A 256 4.85 16.20 -23.89
C ASN A 256 4.79 17.67 -23.46
N PRO A 257 5.50 18.59 -24.16
CA PRO A 257 5.57 20.01 -23.78
C PRO A 257 4.23 20.73 -23.71
N GLU A 258 3.30 20.44 -24.62
CA GLU A 258 1.99 21.10 -24.66
C GLU A 258 1.08 20.60 -23.52
N GLU A 259 1.16 19.32 -23.17
CA GLU A 259 0.51 18.79 -21.96
C GLU A 259 1.09 19.43 -20.70
N ILE A 260 2.41 19.58 -20.60
CA ILE A 260 3.06 20.25 -19.46
C ILE A 260 2.48 21.66 -19.28
N GLN A 261 2.37 22.44 -20.36
CA GLN A 261 1.80 23.79 -20.31
C GLN A 261 0.34 23.77 -19.86
N THR A 262 -0.46 22.85 -20.40
CA THR A 262 -1.88 22.68 -20.04
C THR A 262 -2.04 22.32 -18.56
N ILE A 263 -1.25 21.36 -18.08
CA ILE A 263 -1.23 20.93 -16.67
C ILE A 263 -0.79 22.09 -15.77
N CYS A 264 0.25 22.85 -16.13
CA CYS A 264 0.67 24.02 -15.36
C CYS A 264 -0.43 25.08 -15.26
N HIS A 265 -1.23 25.27 -16.33
CA HIS A 265 -2.40 26.15 -16.27
C HIS A 265 -3.47 25.63 -15.29
N LEU A 266 -3.73 24.33 -15.26
CA LEU A 266 -4.64 23.72 -14.28
C LEU A 266 -4.10 23.86 -12.86
N VAL A 267 -2.81 23.58 -12.64
CA VAL A 267 -2.13 23.74 -11.35
C VAL A 267 -2.29 25.16 -10.84
N ARG A 268 -2.05 26.19 -11.67
CA ARG A 268 -2.29 27.60 -11.31
C ARG A 268 -3.73 27.85 -10.86
N ARG A 269 -4.71 27.30 -11.59
CA ARG A 269 -6.12 27.45 -11.26
C ARG A 269 -6.48 26.78 -9.94
N TYR A 270 -5.99 25.57 -9.69
CA TYR A 270 -6.27 24.84 -8.46
C TYR A 270 -5.51 25.41 -7.26
N ALA A 271 -4.30 25.95 -7.45
CA ALA A 271 -3.53 26.64 -6.41
C ALA A 271 -4.21 27.92 -5.90
N GLN A 272 -5.17 28.48 -6.64
CA GLN A 272 -6.01 29.60 -6.21
C GLN A 272 -7.25 29.15 -5.41
N THR A 273 -7.40 27.85 -5.16
CA THR A 273 -8.52 27.28 -4.41
C THR A 273 -8.02 26.62 -3.13
N ASP A 274 -8.88 26.48 -2.13
CA ASP A 274 -8.57 25.73 -0.90
C ASP A 274 -8.63 24.20 -1.09
N LYS A 275 -8.63 23.73 -2.34
CA LYS A 275 -8.72 22.30 -2.65
C LYS A 275 -7.32 21.72 -2.80
N ASP A 276 -7.09 20.61 -2.12
CA ASP A 276 -5.95 19.76 -2.39
C ASP A 276 -6.07 19.24 -3.85
N PHE A 277 -4.96 19.21 -4.60
CA PHE A 277 -4.88 18.52 -5.91
C PHE A 277 -3.58 17.73 -6.11
N CYS A 278 -3.66 16.66 -6.90
CA CYS A 278 -2.54 15.81 -7.29
C CYS A 278 -2.41 15.72 -8.79
N VAL A 279 -1.17 15.65 -9.28
CA VAL A 279 -0.85 15.36 -10.67
C VAL A 279 -0.11 14.04 -10.76
N ILE A 280 -0.59 13.14 -11.62
CA ILE A 280 0.01 11.83 -11.85
C ILE A 280 0.38 11.72 -13.33
N THR A 281 1.57 11.22 -13.62
CA THR A 281 2.04 10.99 -14.99
C THR A 281 2.88 9.72 -15.10
N PRO A 282 2.80 8.94 -16.20
CA PRO A 282 3.54 7.67 -16.29
C PRO A 282 5.05 7.83 -16.45
N TYR A 283 5.56 8.99 -16.88
CA TYR A 283 6.97 9.15 -17.23
C TYR A 283 7.72 10.09 -16.27
N ASP A 284 8.90 9.67 -15.79
CA ASP A 284 9.72 10.48 -14.89
C ASP A 284 10.19 11.81 -15.50
N ALA A 285 10.50 11.84 -16.80
CA ALA A 285 10.86 13.10 -17.46
C ALA A 285 9.68 14.07 -17.50
N GLN A 286 8.46 13.58 -17.74
CA GLN A 286 7.23 14.36 -17.68
C GLN A 286 6.97 14.86 -16.24
N ARG A 287 7.10 13.98 -15.23
CA ARG A 287 6.95 14.32 -13.80
C ARG A 287 7.90 15.46 -13.42
N ALA A 288 9.19 15.30 -13.68
CA ALA A 288 10.20 16.29 -13.36
C ALA A 288 9.98 17.63 -14.09
N ALA A 289 9.47 17.59 -15.33
CA ALA A 289 9.16 18.80 -16.08
C ALA A 289 7.94 19.54 -15.50
N ILE A 290 6.87 18.81 -15.17
CA ILE A 290 5.67 19.36 -14.52
C ILE A 290 5.99 19.89 -13.13
N GLU A 291 6.95 19.31 -12.40
CA GLU A 291 7.36 19.79 -11.07
C GLU A 291 8.17 21.10 -11.15
N ARG A 292 9.08 21.22 -12.13
CA ARG A 292 9.99 22.37 -12.25
C ARG A 292 9.29 23.68 -12.58
N GLN A 293 8.28 23.65 -13.45
CA GLN A 293 7.66 24.88 -13.95
C GLN A 293 6.80 25.60 -12.88
N PRO A 294 5.90 24.93 -12.15
CA PRO A 294 5.20 25.50 -11.00
C PRO A 294 6.16 25.96 -9.90
N LYS A 295 7.25 25.23 -9.65
CA LYS A 295 8.28 25.63 -8.67
C LYS A 295 8.94 26.96 -9.03
N ALA A 296 9.23 27.20 -10.31
CA ALA A 296 9.77 28.48 -10.79
C ALA A 296 8.78 29.65 -10.61
N GLU A 297 7.48 29.35 -10.45
CA GLU A 297 6.40 30.31 -10.23
C GLU A 297 5.94 30.39 -8.76
N ASN A 298 6.67 29.76 -7.83
CA ASN A 298 6.30 29.62 -6.41
C ASN A 298 4.90 29.00 -6.18
N LEU A 299 4.51 28.07 -7.05
CA LEU A 299 3.27 27.30 -6.94
C LEU A 299 3.52 25.95 -6.24
N PRO A 300 2.47 25.29 -5.73
CA PRO A 300 2.57 23.94 -5.20
C PRO A 300 3.17 22.99 -6.25
N HIS A 301 4.28 22.33 -5.90
CA HIS A 301 5.03 21.44 -6.80
C HIS A 301 5.26 20.04 -6.21
N GLU A 302 5.12 19.87 -4.90
CA GLU A 302 5.26 18.59 -4.19
C GLU A 302 4.06 17.64 -4.38
N THR A 303 3.18 17.94 -5.35
CA THR A 303 1.95 17.20 -5.65
C THR A 303 2.04 16.41 -6.96
N VAL A 304 3.22 16.26 -7.54
CA VAL A 304 3.45 15.62 -8.84
C VAL A 304 4.16 14.28 -8.68
N TYR A 305 3.47 13.19 -9.01
CA TYR A 305 3.94 11.82 -8.82
C TYR A 305 3.99 11.03 -10.13
N ASN A 306 4.81 9.97 -10.16
CA ASN A 306 4.66 8.93 -11.18
C ASN A 306 3.66 7.87 -10.71
N VAL A 307 3.19 7.02 -11.63
CA VAL A 307 2.16 6.01 -11.30
C VAL A 307 2.66 5.02 -10.24
N ASP A 308 3.90 4.54 -10.36
CA ASP A 308 4.51 3.58 -9.44
C ASP A 308 4.62 4.12 -8.01
N SER A 309 5.04 5.38 -7.84
CA SER A 309 5.17 6.03 -6.53
C SER A 309 3.83 6.40 -5.90
N PHE A 310 2.76 6.55 -6.70
CA PHE A 310 1.44 6.93 -6.20
C PHE A 310 0.57 5.72 -5.82
N GLN A 311 0.96 4.49 -6.19
CA GLN A 311 0.18 3.31 -5.87
C GLN A 311 -0.05 3.16 -4.35
N GLY A 312 -1.26 2.75 -3.97
CA GLY A 312 -1.65 2.61 -2.56
C GLY A 312 -1.92 3.93 -1.83
N THR A 313 -1.52 5.07 -2.42
CA THR A 313 -1.71 6.40 -1.83
C THR A 313 -3.14 6.91 -2.05
N LYS A 314 -3.61 7.74 -1.12
CA LYS A 314 -4.81 8.57 -1.24
C LYS A 314 -4.37 10.03 -1.18
N PHE A 315 -5.05 10.88 -1.91
CA PHE A 315 -4.68 12.29 -1.95
C PHE A 315 -5.68 13.22 -1.27
N THR A 316 -6.98 12.90 -1.28
CA THR A 316 -7.98 13.73 -0.59
C THR A 316 -8.09 13.35 0.89
N LYS A 317 -8.12 14.37 1.76
CA LYS A 317 -8.32 14.25 3.22
C LYS A 317 -9.75 13.84 3.63
N ASP A 318 -10.71 13.93 2.73
CA ASP A 318 -12.10 13.54 3.01
C ASP A 318 -12.20 12.02 3.20
N GLU A 319 -12.30 11.60 4.46
CA GLU A 319 -12.79 10.27 4.82
C GLU A 319 -14.32 10.22 4.77
N TYR A 320 -14.87 9.06 4.41
CA TYR A 320 -16.31 8.79 4.30
C TYR A 320 -16.95 8.47 5.65
#